data_AF-A0A954NLQ2-F1
#
_entry.id   AF-A0A954NLQ2-F1
#
_cell.length_a   1.000
_cell.length_b   1.000
_cell.length_c   1.000
_cell.angle_alpha   90.00
_cell.angle_beta   90.00
_cell.angle_gamma   90.00
#
_symmetry.space_group_name_H-M   'P 1'
#
loop_
_entity.id
_entity.type
_entity.pdbx_description
1 polymer ?
#
loop_
_entity_poly.entity_id
_entity_poly.type
_entity_poly.pdbx_seq_one_letter_code
_entity_poly.pdbx_strand_id
1 'polypeptide(L)'
;ASNATRAYLATFGLTPHQMDTLIETYGESVIPVLRENPYVLVRHVANYGFKRVDKIALAMGVRKDHPQRIEAALSHTLAEQTGLGHTWTDSSSLVEWTLVLLALDDLDARDRIRAVAQEMLRDERIAADGSAVTTPYYLSCETELRAAFERHAWSLVQGRQGLDDTAGLRPLQAEAYRMAIARRISVITGPAGTGKSVVVARIAKSLRGLGLSLALCAPTGKATQRIEQSLREQGESQEAKTV
;
A
#
# COMPACT_ATOMS: atom_id res chain seq x y z
N ALA A 1 14.38 -33.47 8.39
CA ALA A 1 12.92 -33.56 8.64
C ALA A 1 12.39 -34.91 8.17
N SER A 2 11.80 -35.65 9.11
CA SER A 2 11.49 -37.08 9.03
C SER A 2 10.38 -37.42 8.03
N ASN A 3 10.43 -38.61 7.42
CA ASN A 3 9.30 -39.21 6.69
C ASN A 3 7.98 -39.16 7.51
N ALA A 4 8.08 -39.19 8.85
CA ALA A 4 6.93 -39.01 9.74
C ALA A 4 6.31 -37.62 9.66
N THR A 5 7.12 -36.56 9.50
CA THR A 5 6.64 -35.19 9.31
C THR A 5 5.84 -35.06 8.02
N ARG A 6 6.35 -35.64 6.93
CA ARG A 6 5.65 -35.67 5.63
C ARG A 6 4.35 -36.46 5.71
N ALA A 7 4.36 -37.61 6.37
CA ALA A 7 3.16 -38.43 6.56
C ALA A 7 2.06 -37.68 7.34
N TYR A 8 2.45 -36.93 8.37
CA TYR A 8 1.51 -36.10 9.14
C TYR A 8 0.98 -34.92 8.31
N LEU A 9 1.84 -34.19 7.59
CA LEU A 9 1.40 -33.07 6.75
C LEU A 9 0.48 -33.55 5.60
N ALA A 10 0.71 -34.75 5.07
CA ALA A 10 -0.11 -35.34 4.03
C ALA A 10 -1.56 -35.62 4.49
N THR A 11 -1.80 -35.86 5.79
CA THR A 11 -3.17 -36.11 6.30
C THR A 11 -4.07 -34.89 6.16
N PHE A 12 -3.51 -33.69 5.97
CA PHE A 12 -4.26 -32.45 5.75
C PHE A 12 -4.49 -32.12 4.27
N GLY A 13 -4.16 -33.06 3.37
CA GLY A 13 -4.36 -32.89 1.93
C GLY A 13 -3.37 -31.91 1.27
N LEU A 14 -2.19 -31.75 1.87
CA LEU A 14 -1.09 -30.96 1.31
C LEU A 14 -0.40 -31.73 0.17
N THR A 15 -0.07 -31.03 -0.92
CA THR A 15 0.69 -31.61 -2.03
C THR A 15 2.16 -31.83 -1.63
N PRO A 16 2.92 -32.70 -2.32
CA PRO A 16 4.35 -32.90 -2.04
C PRO A 16 5.15 -31.59 -2.01
N HIS A 17 4.96 -30.74 -3.02
CA HIS A 17 5.63 -29.44 -3.12
C HIS A 17 5.28 -28.50 -1.95
N GLN A 18 4.02 -28.49 -1.52
CA GLN A 18 3.57 -27.73 -0.36
C GLN A 18 4.25 -28.17 0.93
N MET A 19 4.38 -29.48 1.13
CA MET A 19 5.10 -30.03 2.28
C MET A 19 6.59 -29.69 2.22
N ASP A 20 7.20 -29.73 1.05
CA ASP A 20 8.60 -29.30 0.85
C ASP A 20 8.79 -27.85 1.27
N THR A 21 7.94 -26.93 0.80
CA THR A 21 8.02 -25.51 1.17
C THR A 21 7.91 -25.30 2.68
N LEU A 22 6.99 -26.00 3.35
CA LEU A 22 6.83 -25.90 4.81
C LEU A 22 8.04 -26.45 5.57
N ILE A 23 8.60 -27.56 5.10
CA ILE A 23 9.79 -28.19 5.69
C ILE A 23 11.03 -27.33 5.45
N GLU A 24 11.17 -26.71 4.29
CA GLU A 24 12.26 -25.76 4.01
C GLU A 24 12.17 -24.51 4.87
N THR A 25 10.95 -24.02 5.13
CA THR A 25 10.73 -22.80 5.92
C THR A 25 10.92 -23.02 7.43
N TYR A 26 10.40 -24.11 7.98
CA TYR A 26 10.34 -24.33 9.44
C TYR A 26 11.19 -25.52 9.94
N GLY A 27 11.79 -26.29 9.03
CA GLY A 27 12.60 -27.45 9.36
C GLY A 27 11.85 -28.47 10.22
N GLU A 28 12.46 -28.88 11.33
CA GLU A 28 11.90 -29.85 12.27
C GLU A 28 10.80 -29.26 13.16
N SER A 29 10.71 -27.93 13.22
CA SER A 29 9.73 -27.21 14.04
C SER A 29 8.37 -27.03 13.37
N VAL A 30 8.20 -27.50 12.13
CA VAL A 30 6.96 -27.33 11.37
C VAL A 30 5.72 -27.86 12.12
N ILE A 31 5.80 -29.03 12.75
CA ILE A 31 4.66 -29.59 13.49
C ILE A 31 4.37 -28.79 14.77
N PRO A 32 5.36 -28.52 15.65
CA PRO A 32 5.16 -27.65 16.82
C PRO A 32 4.52 -26.30 16.47
N VAL A 33 5.06 -25.63 15.45
CA VAL A 33 4.57 -24.32 14.98
C VAL A 33 3.12 -24.40 14.52
N LEU A 34 2.76 -25.41 13.73
CA LEU A 34 1.38 -25.60 13.26
C LEU A 34 0.41 -25.97 14.37
N ARG A 35 0.86 -26.67 15.42
CA ARG A 35 0.02 -27.00 16.58
C ARG A 35 -0.22 -25.79 17.47
N GLU A 36 0.75 -24.89 17.57
CA GLU A 36 0.63 -23.67 18.35
C GLU A 36 -0.25 -22.62 17.65
N ASN A 37 0.01 -22.37 16.37
CA ASN A 37 -0.79 -21.46 15.56
C ASN A 37 -0.64 -21.78 14.06
N PRO A 38 -1.58 -22.51 13.44
CA PRO A 38 -1.49 -22.83 12.00
C PRO A 38 -1.61 -21.59 11.11
N TYR A 39 -2.20 -20.49 11.59
CA TYR A 39 -2.36 -19.26 10.81
C TYR A 39 -1.07 -18.47 10.60
N VAL A 40 0.02 -18.84 11.28
CA VAL A 40 1.37 -18.34 11.00
C VAL A 40 1.79 -18.57 9.53
N LEU A 41 1.24 -19.62 8.89
CA LEU A 41 1.49 -19.92 7.49
C LEU A 41 1.05 -18.80 6.54
N VAL A 42 -0.02 -18.06 6.90
CA VAL A 42 -0.53 -16.95 6.06
C VAL A 42 0.51 -15.85 5.90
N ARG A 43 1.38 -15.66 6.90
CA ARG A 43 2.35 -14.57 6.97
C ARG A 43 3.71 -14.92 6.39
N HIS A 44 4.15 -16.16 6.61
CA HIS A 44 5.55 -16.54 6.37
C HIS A 44 5.76 -17.48 5.18
N VAL A 45 4.67 -17.98 4.57
CA VAL A 45 4.78 -18.92 3.46
C VAL A 45 4.05 -18.38 2.23
N ALA A 46 4.81 -18.13 1.17
CA ALA A 46 4.26 -17.66 -0.09
C ALA A 46 3.20 -18.64 -0.61
N ASN A 47 2.13 -18.12 -1.21
CA ASN A 47 1.01 -18.89 -1.76
C ASN A 47 0.16 -19.67 -0.74
N TYR A 48 0.31 -19.40 0.56
CA TYR A 48 -0.60 -19.89 1.61
C TYR A 48 -1.59 -18.82 2.03
N GLY A 49 -2.60 -18.57 1.20
CA GLY A 49 -3.70 -17.67 1.56
C GLY A 49 -4.59 -18.23 2.68
N PHE A 50 -5.35 -17.34 3.33
CA PHE A 50 -6.24 -17.67 4.46
C PHE A 50 -7.11 -18.91 4.20
N LYS A 51 -7.85 -18.96 3.09
CA LYS A 51 -8.77 -20.08 2.77
C LYS A 51 -8.08 -21.45 2.78
N ARG A 52 -6.83 -21.53 2.32
CA ARG A 52 -6.05 -22.77 2.32
C ARG A 52 -5.61 -23.14 3.73
N VAL A 53 -5.06 -22.18 4.47
CA VAL A 53 -4.61 -22.39 5.84
C VAL A 53 -5.78 -22.71 6.77
N ASP A 54 -6.94 -22.11 6.56
CA ASP A 54 -8.16 -22.35 7.33
C ASP A 54 -8.63 -23.80 7.18
N LYS A 55 -8.57 -24.37 5.96
CA LYS A 55 -8.87 -25.79 5.74
C LYS A 55 -7.94 -26.72 6.53
N ILE A 56 -6.64 -26.38 6.60
CA ILE A 56 -5.65 -27.16 7.36
C ILE A 56 -5.93 -27.02 8.86
N ALA A 57 -6.11 -25.79 9.35
CA ALA A 57 -6.37 -25.49 10.76
C ALA A 57 -7.62 -26.22 11.28
N LEU A 58 -8.72 -26.20 10.53
CA LEU A 58 -9.94 -26.93 10.87
C LEU A 58 -9.72 -28.45 10.88
N ALA A 59 -8.97 -28.98 9.91
CA ALA A 59 -8.61 -30.41 9.88
C ALA A 59 -7.66 -30.82 11.04
N MET A 60 -6.89 -29.86 11.57
CA MET A 60 -6.08 -30.03 12.78
C MET A 60 -6.88 -29.90 14.08
N GLY A 61 -8.17 -29.58 14.01
CA GLY A 61 -9.06 -29.47 15.18
C GLY A 61 -9.16 -28.07 15.78
N VAL A 62 -8.69 -27.02 15.10
CA VAL A 62 -8.92 -25.63 15.54
C VAL A 62 -10.42 -25.35 15.54
N ARG A 63 -10.93 -24.78 16.64
CA ARG A 63 -12.36 -24.43 16.75
C ARG A 63 -12.73 -23.32 15.76
N LYS A 64 -13.96 -23.37 15.25
CA LYS A 64 -14.47 -22.37 14.28
C LYS A 64 -14.45 -20.94 14.82
N ASP A 65 -14.66 -20.79 16.13
CA ASP A 65 -14.72 -19.52 16.87
C ASP A 65 -13.37 -19.15 17.52
N HIS A 66 -12.29 -19.87 17.21
CA HIS A 66 -11.00 -19.65 17.85
C HIS A 66 -10.44 -18.24 17.56
N PRO A 67 -9.94 -17.49 18.56
CA PRO A 67 -9.45 -16.11 18.37
C PRO A 67 -8.38 -15.98 17.28
N GLN A 68 -7.42 -16.90 17.21
CA GLN A 68 -6.38 -16.89 16.16
C GLN A 68 -6.96 -17.03 14.73
N ARG A 69 -8.06 -17.79 14.57
CA ARG A 69 -8.76 -17.92 13.29
C ARG A 69 -9.43 -16.61 12.89
N ILE A 70 -10.09 -15.97 13.85
CA ILE A 70 -10.76 -14.69 13.66
C ILE A 70 -9.75 -13.60 13.30
N GLU A 71 -8.63 -13.54 14.01
CA GLU A 71 -7.55 -12.59 13.77
C GLU A 71 -6.92 -12.74 12.37
N ALA A 72 -6.69 -13.99 11.95
CA ALA A 72 -6.19 -14.29 10.62
C ALA A 72 -7.21 -13.91 9.53
N ALA A 73 -8.50 -14.09 9.80
CA ALA A 73 -9.56 -13.67 8.89
C ALA A 73 -9.66 -12.14 8.79
N LEU A 74 -9.62 -11.41 9.91
CA LEU A 74 -9.57 -9.95 9.94
C LEU A 74 -8.39 -9.40 9.13
N SER A 75 -7.20 -9.97 9.36
CA SER A 75 -5.99 -9.60 8.61
C SER A 75 -6.13 -9.87 7.11
N HIS A 76 -6.73 -11.01 6.75
CA HIS A 76 -6.97 -11.37 5.35
C HIS A 76 -7.97 -10.44 4.68
N THR A 77 -9.10 -10.18 5.31
CA THR A 77 -10.15 -9.29 4.80
C THR A 77 -9.62 -7.87 4.63
N LEU A 78 -8.84 -7.36 5.59
CA LEU A 78 -8.20 -6.04 5.45
C LEU A 78 -7.21 -6.01 4.28
N ALA A 79 -6.41 -7.07 4.11
CA ALA A 79 -5.49 -7.19 2.97
C ALA A 79 -6.22 -7.29 1.62
N GLU A 80 -7.40 -7.94 1.56
CA GLU A 80 -8.24 -7.95 0.36
C GLU A 80 -8.71 -6.53 0.00
N GLN A 81 -9.14 -5.72 0.99
CA GLN A 81 -9.52 -4.33 0.75
C GLN A 81 -8.35 -3.49 0.25
N THR A 82 -7.18 -3.68 0.84
CA THR A 82 -5.94 -3.07 0.35
C THR A 82 -5.62 -3.47 -1.08
N GLY A 83 -5.82 -4.73 -1.45
CA GLY A 83 -5.65 -5.23 -2.82
C GLY A 83 -6.57 -4.54 -3.84
N LEU A 84 -7.72 -4.01 -3.38
CA LEU A 84 -8.64 -3.20 -4.18
C LEU A 84 -8.26 -1.70 -4.23
N GLY A 85 -7.19 -1.30 -3.54
CA GLY A 85 -6.69 0.07 -3.48
C GLY A 85 -7.17 0.88 -2.27
N HIS A 86 -7.89 0.28 -1.32
CA HIS A 86 -8.29 0.96 -0.09
C HIS A 86 -7.13 1.08 0.90
N THR A 87 -6.85 2.29 1.40
CA THR A 87 -5.89 2.48 2.51
C THR A 87 -6.56 2.42 3.88
N TRP A 88 -7.87 2.71 3.93
CA TRP A 88 -8.72 2.60 5.12
C TRP A 88 -10.00 1.86 4.78
N THR A 89 -10.56 1.17 5.76
CA THR A 89 -11.81 0.40 5.65
C THR A 89 -12.72 0.72 6.82
N ASP A 90 -14.03 0.71 6.62
CA ASP A 90 -14.98 0.87 7.73
C ASP A 90 -14.98 -0.38 8.64
N SER A 91 -14.88 -0.16 9.95
CA SER A 91 -14.82 -1.20 10.97
C SER A 91 -16.05 -2.12 10.99
N SER A 92 -17.25 -1.58 10.74
CA SER A 92 -18.48 -2.39 10.70
C SER A 92 -18.45 -3.30 9.47
N SER A 93 -18.03 -2.76 8.33
CA SER A 93 -17.88 -3.50 7.08
C SER A 93 -16.83 -4.60 7.19
N LEU A 94 -15.68 -4.32 7.83
CA LEU A 94 -14.66 -5.32 8.12
C LEU A 94 -15.20 -6.48 8.96
N VAL A 95 -15.99 -6.19 9.99
CA VAL A 95 -16.63 -7.22 10.82
C VAL A 95 -17.60 -8.08 9.99
N GLU A 96 -18.46 -7.48 9.17
CA GLU A 96 -19.42 -8.23 8.35
C GLU A 96 -18.73 -9.12 7.31
N TRP A 97 -17.71 -8.60 6.60
CA TRP A 97 -16.95 -9.40 5.65
C TRP A 97 -16.19 -10.55 6.33
N THR A 98 -15.63 -10.30 7.51
CA THR A 98 -14.97 -11.33 8.31
C THR A 98 -15.96 -12.40 8.77
N LEU A 99 -17.15 -12.00 9.20
CA LEU A 99 -18.23 -12.92 9.60
C LEU A 99 -18.62 -13.86 8.45
N VAL A 100 -18.83 -13.29 7.26
CA VAL A 100 -19.16 -14.03 6.04
C VAL A 100 -18.02 -14.99 5.68
N LEU A 101 -16.77 -14.53 5.73
CA LEU A 101 -15.59 -15.34 5.42
C LEU A 101 -15.45 -16.53 6.38
N LEU A 102 -15.71 -16.31 7.67
CA LEU A 102 -15.60 -17.35 8.70
C LEU A 102 -16.77 -18.33 8.70
N ALA A 103 -17.90 -17.95 8.08
CA ALA A 103 -19.18 -18.66 8.10
C ALA A 103 -19.64 -19.00 9.53
N LEU A 104 -19.58 -18.01 10.43
CA LEU A 104 -20.14 -18.11 11.78
C LEU A 104 -21.61 -17.63 11.76
N ASP A 105 -22.48 -18.41 12.35
CA ASP A 105 -23.94 -18.24 12.31
C ASP A 105 -24.58 -18.03 13.69
N ASP A 106 -23.78 -17.93 14.75
CA ASP A 106 -24.28 -17.65 16.10
C ASP A 106 -24.42 -16.14 16.38
N LEU A 107 -25.31 -15.82 17.33
CA LEU A 107 -25.69 -14.44 17.66
C LEU A 107 -24.51 -13.59 18.16
N ASP A 108 -23.55 -14.21 18.83
CA ASP A 108 -22.42 -13.53 19.49
C ASP A 108 -21.20 -13.41 18.56
N ALA A 109 -21.26 -13.93 17.33
CA ALA A 109 -20.12 -13.97 16.42
C ALA A 109 -19.54 -12.58 16.13
N ARG A 110 -20.40 -11.57 15.94
CA ARG A 110 -19.98 -10.18 15.71
C ARG A 110 -19.20 -9.62 16.89
N ASP A 111 -19.65 -9.89 18.10
CA ASP A 111 -19.01 -9.38 19.31
C ASP A 111 -17.67 -10.05 19.56
N ARG A 112 -17.53 -11.35 19.24
CA ARG A 112 -16.23 -12.01 19.25
C ARG A 112 -15.27 -11.44 18.20
N ILE A 113 -15.74 -11.16 16.99
CA ILE A 113 -14.90 -10.53 15.95
C ILE A 113 -14.46 -9.14 16.40
N ARG A 114 -15.36 -8.34 16.97
CA ARG A 114 -15.03 -7.02 17.53
C ARG A 114 -14.02 -7.12 18.67
N ALA A 115 -14.19 -8.08 19.58
CA ALA A 115 -13.27 -8.29 20.69
C ALA A 115 -11.84 -8.58 20.19
N VAL A 116 -11.70 -9.47 19.21
CA VAL A 116 -10.40 -9.77 18.58
C VAL A 116 -9.84 -8.56 17.84
N ALA A 117 -10.66 -7.80 17.11
CA ALA A 117 -10.20 -6.56 16.48
C ALA A 117 -9.70 -5.52 17.51
N GLN A 118 -10.35 -5.42 18.67
CA GLN A 118 -9.91 -4.56 19.77
C GLN A 118 -8.61 -5.05 20.43
N GLU A 119 -8.36 -6.36 20.48
CA GLU A 119 -7.06 -6.89 20.87
C GLU A 119 -5.99 -6.55 19.83
N MET A 120 -6.27 -6.72 18.53
CA MET A 120 -5.35 -6.33 17.46
C MET A 120 -5.01 -4.83 17.46
N LEU A 121 -5.96 -3.96 17.86
CA LEU A 121 -5.71 -2.54 18.04
C LEU A 121 -4.78 -2.27 19.22
N ARG A 122 -5.02 -2.95 20.35
CA ARG A 122 -4.17 -2.84 21.56
C ARG A 122 -2.74 -3.31 21.31
N ASP A 123 -2.57 -4.33 20.46
CA ASP A 123 -1.27 -4.88 20.07
C ASP A 123 -0.62 -4.13 18.89
N GLU A 124 -1.19 -3.00 18.45
CA GLU A 124 -0.72 -2.19 17.32
C GLU A 124 -0.58 -2.99 16.00
N ARG A 125 -1.38 -4.04 15.83
CA ARG A 125 -1.39 -4.88 14.63
C ARG A 125 -2.31 -4.33 13.54
N ILE A 126 -3.28 -3.53 13.96
CA ILE A 126 -4.11 -2.66 13.13
C ILE A 126 -4.17 -1.29 13.81
N ALA A 127 -4.58 -0.27 13.07
CA ALA A 127 -4.81 1.07 13.58
C ALA A 127 -6.24 1.52 13.27
N ALA A 128 -6.76 2.47 14.05
CA ALA A 128 -8.09 3.03 13.87
C ALA A 128 -8.11 4.56 14.00
N ASP A 129 -8.98 5.21 13.23
CA ASP A 129 -9.38 6.60 13.39
C ASP A 129 -10.92 6.68 13.26
N GLY A 130 -11.60 6.91 14.38
CA GLY A 130 -13.06 6.80 14.44
C GLY A 130 -13.55 5.41 14.06
N SER A 131 -14.40 5.32 13.03
CA SER A 131 -14.88 4.03 12.52
C SER A 131 -13.98 3.42 11.44
N ALA A 132 -12.95 4.15 10.99
CA ALA A 132 -12.02 3.67 9.96
C ALA A 132 -10.89 2.85 10.59
N VAL A 133 -10.52 1.75 9.94
CA VAL A 133 -9.44 0.85 10.34
C VAL A 133 -8.46 0.63 9.19
N THR A 134 -7.18 0.48 9.53
CA THR A 134 -6.09 0.25 8.58
C THR A 134 -4.98 -0.61 9.21
N THR A 135 -3.94 -0.91 8.44
CA THR A 135 -2.71 -1.53 8.95
C THR A 135 -1.71 -0.47 9.40
N PRO A 136 -0.78 -0.79 10.32
CA PRO A 136 0.27 0.14 10.75
C PRO A 136 1.13 0.67 9.59
N TYR A 137 1.33 -0.14 8.55
CA TYR A 137 2.07 0.25 7.34
C TYR A 137 1.39 1.40 6.58
N TYR A 138 0.08 1.32 6.34
CA TYR A 138 -0.63 2.40 5.65
C TYR A 138 -0.75 3.66 6.51
N LEU A 139 -0.95 3.50 7.82
CA LEU A 139 -0.92 4.63 8.75
C LEU A 139 0.45 5.33 8.75
N SER A 140 1.57 4.58 8.73
CA SER A 140 2.90 5.17 8.68
C SER A 140 3.12 5.92 7.37
N CYS A 141 2.74 5.35 6.23
CA CYS A 141 2.82 6.02 4.94
C CYS A 141 2.00 7.32 4.91
N GLU A 142 0.78 7.32 5.43
CA GLU A 142 -0.06 8.53 5.47
C GLU A 142 0.49 9.60 6.43
N THR A 143 1.03 9.16 7.57
CA THR A 143 1.66 10.06 8.55
C THR A 143 2.92 10.72 7.99
N GLU A 144 3.76 9.95 7.29
CA GLU A 144 4.93 10.48 6.59
C GLU A 144 4.56 11.47 5.49
N LEU A 145 3.55 11.14 4.67
CA LEU A 145 3.04 12.01 3.62
C LEU A 145 2.51 13.32 4.21
N ARG A 146 1.70 13.24 5.27
CA ARG A 146 1.17 14.40 5.98
C ARG A 146 2.29 15.29 6.52
N ALA A 147 3.27 14.69 7.22
CA ALA A 147 4.39 15.43 7.79
C ALA A 147 5.23 16.13 6.71
N ALA A 148 5.44 15.49 5.56
CA ALA A 148 6.13 16.10 4.43
C ALA A 148 5.37 17.32 3.89
N PHE A 149 4.04 17.23 3.74
CA PHE A 149 3.22 18.34 3.28
C PHE A 149 3.16 19.48 4.30
N GLU A 150 2.94 19.20 5.59
CA GLU A 150 2.91 20.22 6.65
C GLU A 150 4.25 20.99 6.72
N ARG A 151 5.38 20.28 6.60
CA ARG A 151 6.71 20.89 6.68
C ARG A 151 7.08 21.69 5.43
N HIS A 152 6.67 21.26 4.24
CA HIS A 152 7.20 21.79 3.00
C HIS A 152 6.19 22.52 2.12
N ALA A 153 4.95 22.03 2.00
CA ALA A 153 4.02 22.44 0.94
C ALA A 153 3.68 23.93 0.96
N TRP A 154 3.45 24.47 2.16
CA TRP A 154 2.92 25.83 2.32
C TRP A 154 4.00 26.92 2.26
N SER A 155 5.27 26.55 2.36
CA SER A 155 6.37 27.53 2.40
C SER A 155 6.70 28.10 1.01
N LEU A 156 6.93 29.42 0.97
CA LEU A 156 7.49 30.07 -0.22
C LEU A 156 8.98 29.72 -0.34
N VAL A 157 9.43 29.56 -1.59
CA VAL A 157 10.85 29.35 -1.87
C VAL A 157 11.55 30.69 -2.06
N GLN A 158 12.49 30.98 -1.17
CA GLN A 158 13.35 32.15 -1.26
C GLN A 158 14.29 32.03 -2.48
N GLY A 159 14.63 33.17 -3.08
CA GLY A 159 15.54 33.22 -4.24
C GLY A 159 14.92 32.84 -5.60
N ARG A 160 13.60 32.57 -5.64
CA ARG A 160 12.83 32.36 -6.89
C ARG A 160 11.88 33.50 -7.22
N GLN A 161 11.77 34.48 -6.32
CA GLN A 161 10.91 35.65 -6.49
C GLN A 161 11.52 36.57 -7.54
N GLY A 162 10.91 36.62 -8.72
CA GLY A 162 11.44 37.36 -9.89
C GLY A 162 11.60 36.51 -11.15
N LEU A 163 11.56 35.17 -11.02
CA LEU A 163 11.42 34.30 -12.18
C LEU A 163 10.02 34.44 -12.78
N ASP A 164 9.89 35.07 -13.93
CA ASP A 164 8.65 35.11 -14.71
C ASP A 164 8.94 34.76 -16.19
N ASP A 165 8.62 33.53 -16.57
CA ASP A 165 8.70 33.04 -17.95
C ASP A 165 7.30 32.66 -18.46
N THR A 166 6.34 33.57 -18.25
CA THR A 166 4.93 33.37 -18.64
C THR A 166 4.57 33.89 -20.03
N ALA A 167 5.54 34.44 -20.77
CA ALA A 167 5.31 34.96 -22.11
C ALA A 167 4.76 33.86 -23.05
N GLY A 168 3.62 34.14 -23.68
CA GLY A 168 2.93 33.20 -24.57
C GLY A 168 2.16 32.08 -23.87
N LEU A 169 2.17 32.01 -22.53
CA LEU A 169 1.31 31.11 -21.77
C LEU A 169 -0.11 31.68 -21.66
N ARG A 170 -1.10 30.80 -21.70
CA ARG A 170 -2.49 31.17 -21.37
C ARG A 170 -2.61 31.52 -19.87
N PRO A 171 -3.65 32.26 -19.45
CA PRO A 171 -3.79 32.71 -18.06
C PRO A 171 -3.61 31.60 -17.01
N LEU A 172 -4.30 30.46 -17.15
CA LEU A 172 -4.19 29.33 -16.21
C LEU A 172 -2.81 28.64 -16.25
N GLN A 173 -2.13 28.65 -17.41
CA GLN A 173 -0.77 28.11 -17.52
C GLN A 173 0.24 29.05 -16.85
N ALA A 174 0.05 30.36 -16.99
CA ALA A 174 0.86 31.37 -16.32
C ALA A 174 0.68 31.32 -14.80
N GLU A 175 -0.55 31.13 -14.32
CA GLU A 175 -0.84 30.92 -12.89
C GLU A 175 -0.17 29.65 -12.35
N ALA A 176 -0.31 28.52 -13.06
CA ALA A 176 0.34 27.26 -12.70
C ALA A 176 1.87 27.39 -12.64
N TYR A 177 2.48 28.08 -13.62
CA TYR A 177 3.92 28.38 -13.62
C TYR A 177 4.31 29.18 -12.38
N ARG A 178 3.65 30.32 -12.11
CA ARG A 178 4.00 31.20 -10.98
C ARG A 178 3.85 30.48 -9.64
N MET A 179 2.80 29.67 -9.48
CA MET A 179 2.60 28.86 -8.28
C MET A 179 3.74 27.85 -8.08
N ALA A 180 4.12 27.13 -9.14
CA ALA A 180 5.17 26.11 -9.07
C ALA A 180 6.56 26.70 -8.83
N ILE A 181 6.84 27.89 -9.35
CA ILE A 181 8.09 28.62 -9.07
C ILE A 181 8.15 29.07 -7.60
N ALA A 182 7.04 29.59 -7.07
CA ALA A 182 7.00 30.19 -5.75
C ALA A 182 6.91 29.18 -4.59
N ARG A 183 6.37 27.98 -4.82
CA ARG A 183 6.08 26.97 -3.77
C ARG A 183 7.04 25.78 -3.85
N ARG A 184 7.25 25.09 -2.72
CA ARG A 184 8.07 23.86 -2.68
C ARG A 184 7.35 22.65 -3.28
N ILE A 185 6.04 22.57 -3.09
CA ILE A 185 5.18 21.52 -3.65
C ILE A 185 4.06 22.23 -4.40
N SER A 186 3.80 21.81 -5.64
CA SER A 186 2.71 22.33 -6.46
C SER A 186 2.11 21.21 -7.27
N VAL A 187 0.78 21.21 -7.40
CA VAL A 187 0.02 20.23 -8.17
C VAL A 187 -0.60 20.96 -9.35
N ILE A 188 -0.25 20.52 -10.57
CA ILE A 188 -0.80 21.08 -11.81
C ILE A 188 -1.73 20.03 -12.42
N THR A 189 -3.03 20.30 -12.38
CA THR A 189 -4.06 19.42 -12.94
C THR A 189 -4.69 20.04 -14.20
N GLY A 190 -5.34 19.21 -15.00
CA GLY A 190 -6.12 19.67 -16.15
C GLY A 190 -6.33 18.58 -17.20
N PRO A 191 -7.34 18.73 -18.09
CA PRO A 191 -7.63 17.79 -19.17
C PRO A 191 -6.45 17.50 -20.11
N ALA A 192 -6.58 16.46 -20.94
CA ALA A 192 -5.64 16.23 -22.03
C ALA A 192 -5.60 17.43 -23.01
N GLY A 193 -4.44 17.72 -23.59
CA GLY A 193 -4.29 18.83 -24.54
C GLY A 193 -4.23 20.24 -23.92
N THR A 194 -4.33 20.41 -22.60
CA THR A 194 -4.21 21.74 -21.96
C THR A 194 -2.78 22.27 -21.84
N GLY A 195 -1.80 21.63 -22.47
CA GLY A 195 -0.42 22.12 -22.47
C GLY A 195 0.26 22.09 -21.10
N LYS A 196 -0.08 21.12 -20.23
CA LYS A 196 0.60 20.92 -18.93
C LYS A 196 2.11 20.68 -19.10
N SER A 197 2.50 19.88 -20.10
CA SER A 197 3.91 19.59 -20.39
C SER A 197 4.69 20.86 -20.75
N VAL A 198 4.06 21.81 -21.45
CA VAL A 198 4.66 23.12 -21.76
C VAL A 198 4.97 23.90 -20.48
N VAL A 199 4.05 23.90 -19.52
CA VAL A 199 4.26 24.55 -18.21
C VAL A 199 5.40 23.87 -17.44
N VAL A 200 5.41 22.54 -17.40
CA VAL A 200 6.49 21.77 -16.75
C VAL A 200 7.85 22.06 -17.40
N ALA A 201 7.93 22.13 -18.72
CA ALA A 201 9.16 22.47 -19.44
C ALA A 201 9.65 23.89 -19.13
N ARG A 202 8.73 24.88 -19.05
CA ARG A 202 9.06 26.26 -18.64
C ARG A 202 9.58 26.33 -17.20
N ILE A 203 8.95 25.61 -16.27
CA ILE A 203 9.42 25.51 -14.88
C ILE A 203 10.83 24.93 -14.84
N ALA A 204 11.05 23.81 -15.54
CA ALA A 204 12.35 23.14 -15.62
C ALA A 204 13.45 24.08 -16.12
N LYS A 205 13.19 24.80 -17.23
CA LYS A 205 14.10 25.79 -17.80
C LYS A 205 14.45 26.90 -16.81
N SER A 206 13.45 27.51 -16.17
CA SER A 206 13.67 28.59 -15.20
C SER A 206 14.47 28.13 -13.98
N LEU A 207 14.20 26.93 -13.46
CA LEU A 207 14.94 26.39 -12.31
C LEU A 207 16.39 26.02 -12.67
N ARG A 208 16.63 25.53 -13.89
CA ARG A 208 18.00 25.31 -14.41
C ARG A 208 18.77 26.62 -14.59
N GLY A 209 18.09 27.69 -15.02
CA GLY A 209 18.68 29.02 -15.11
C GLY A 209 19.22 29.54 -13.77
N LEU A 210 18.72 29.02 -12.64
CA LEU A 210 19.25 29.27 -11.30
C LEU A 210 20.38 28.32 -10.87
N GLY A 211 20.85 27.43 -11.75
CA GLY A 211 21.87 26.43 -11.45
C GLY A 211 21.40 25.26 -10.58
N LEU A 212 20.08 25.05 -10.45
CA LEU A 212 19.55 23.94 -9.66
C LEU A 212 19.65 22.61 -10.40
N SER A 213 20.01 21.55 -9.67
CA SER A 213 19.93 20.18 -10.17
C SER A 213 18.47 19.75 -10.28
N LEU A 214 18.03 19.40 -11.49
CA LEU A 214 16.66 18.95 -11.73
C LEU A 214 16.62 17.43 -11.88
N ALA A 215 15.68 16.79 -11.19
CA ALA A 215 15.30 15.40 -11.43
C ALA A 215 13.90 15.35 -12.05
N LEU A 216 13.76 14.71 -13.20
CA LEU A 216 12.48 14.54 -13.88
C LEU A 216 12.10 13.06 -13.84
N CYS A 217 10.87 12.77 -13.46
CA CYS A 217 10.37 11.41 -13.38
C CYS A 217 8.91 11.29 -13.81
N ALA A 218 8.51 10.09 -14.22
CA ALA A 218 7.12 9.74 -14.48
C ALA A 218 6.87 8.25 -14.21
N PRO A 219 5.63 7.82 -13.90
CA PRO A 219 5.32 6.42 -13.58
C PRO A 219 5.42 5.45 -14.78
N THR A 220 5.50 5.97 -16.02
CA THR A 220 5.55 5.13 -17.23
C THR A 220 6.52 5.71 -18.26
N GLY A 221 7.18 4.84 -19.02
CA GLY A 221 8.11 5.27 -20.08
C GLY A 221 7.46 6.15 -21.16
N LYS A 222 6.18 5.93 -21.48
CA LYS A 222 5.45 6.80 -22.42
C LYS A 222 5.26 8.22 -21.87
N ALA A 223 5.06 8.38 -20.56
CA ALA A 223 4.94 9.69 -19.94
C ALA A 223 6.31 10.40 -19.89
N THR A 224 7.37 9.66 -19.59
CA THR A 224 8.77 10.12 -19.69
C THR A 224 9.07 10.70 -21.06
N GLN A 225 8.84 9.94 -22.14
CA GLN A 225 9.09 10.39 -23.53
C GLN A 225 8.36 11.69 -23.88
N ARG A 226 7.12 11.87 -23.39
CA ARG A 226 6.35 13.11 -23.60
C ARG A 226 6.93 14.31 -22.87
N ILE A 227 7.44 14.13 -21.66
CA ILE A 227 8.11 15.20 -20.91
C ILE A 227 9.38 15.62 -21.64
N GLU A 228 10.20 14.65 -22.06
CA GLU A 228 11.44 14.92 -22.80
C GLU A 228 11.18 15.62 -24.14
N GLN A 229 10.18 15.18 -24.89
CA GLN A 229 9.80 15.84 -26.14
C GLN A 229 9.41 17.30 -25.90
N SER A 230 8.57 17.57 -24.89
CA SER A 230 8.15 18.93 -24.55
C SER A 230 9.32 19.80 -24.09
N LEU A 231 10.34 19.23 -23.46
CA LEU A 231 11.57 19.95 -23.09
C LEU A 231 12.39 20.30 -24.33
N ARG A 232 12.59 19.35 -25.25
CA ARG A 232 13.33 19.57 -26.50
C ARG A 232 12.70 20.67 -27.34
N GLU A 233 11.37 20.69 -27.43
CA GLU A 233 10.61 21.75 -28.11
C GLU A 233 10.80 23.14 -27.47
N GLN A 234 11.19 23.21 -26.19
CA GLN A 234 11.52 24.46 -25.50
C GLN A 234 13.03 24.77 -25.47
N GLY A 235 13.84 24.00 -26.22
CA GLY A 235 15.29 24.16 -26.31
C GLY A 235 16.08 23.50 -25.18
N GLU A 236 15.44 22.64 -24.37
CA GLU A 236 16.06 21.96 -23.24
C GLU A 236 16.27 20.48 -23.53
N SER A 237 17.45 19.94 -23.22
CA SER A 237 17.69 18.50 -23.23
C SER A 237 17.83 17.98 -21.80
N GLN A 238 16.95 17.05 -21.42
CA GLN A 238 17.03 16.33 -20.16
C GLN A 238 16.46 14.93 -20.31
N GLU A 239 17.12 13.96 -19.69
CA GLU A 239 16.58 12.62 -19.52
C GLU A 239 15.63 12.60 -18.31
N ALA A 240 14.44 12.05 -18.51
CA ALA A 240 13.51 11.76 -17.43
C ALA A 240 13.55 10.26 -17.12
N LYS A 241 13.39 9.89 -15.85
CA LYS A 241 13.45 8.48 -15.41
C LYS A 241 12.05 7.93 -15.18
N THR A 242 11.85 6.67 -15.53
CA THR A 242 10.67 5.93 -15.07
C THR A 242 10.90 5.49 -13.62
N VAL A 243 9.91 5.72 -12.76
CA VAL A 243 9.92 5.38 -11.33
C VAL A 243 8.79 4.42 -11.00
#